data_AF-A0A3B8X1H0-F1
#
_entry.id   AF-A0A3B8X1H0-F1
#
_cell.length_a   1.000
_cell.length_b   1.000
_cell.length_c   1.000
_cell.angle_alpha   90.00
_cell.angle_beta   90.00
_cell.angle_gamma   90.00
#
_symmetry.space_group_name_H-M   'P 1'
#
loop_
_entity.id
_entity.type
_entity.pdbx_description
1 polymer ?
#
loop_
_entity_poly.entity_id
_entity_poly.type
_entity_poly.pdbx_seq_one_letter_code
_entity_poly.pdbx_strand_id
1 'polypeptide(L)'
;MGDQSGLQRRLPPIPDAKTAQDQKVNRRNIIIVRINSADKLFAGSEAMDISLLKDKIKEFLTNPTNDPNLPEKEEKEIEGKIYKVSKGVISL
;
A
#
# COMPACT_ATOMS: atom_id res chain seq x y z
N MET A 1 -0.94 -31.62 6.62
CA MET A 1 -1.74 -30.39 6.69
C MET A 1 -0.88 -29.27 6.16
N GLY A 2 -1.23 -28.66 5.01
CA GLY A 2 -0.54 -27.48 4.50
C GLY A 2 -1.39 -26.27 4.80
N ASP A 3 -0.85 -25.31 5.55
CA ASP A 3 -1.45 -24.01 5.80
C ASP A 3 -1.68 -23.28 4.48
N GLN A 4 -2.85 -23.45 3.87
CA GLN A 4 -3.35 -22.55 2.83
C GLN A 4 -3.73 -21.23 3.51
N SER A 5 -2.72 -20.46 3.90
CA SER A 5 -2.89 -19.06 4.30
C SER A 5 -3.18 -18.24 3.05
N GLY A 6 -4.42 -18.32 2.56
CA GLY A 6 -4.90 -17.41 1.53
C GLY A 6 -5.00 -16.00 2.10
N LEU A 7 -4.46 -15.00 1.40
CA LEU A 7 -4.63 -13.61 1.79
C LEU A 7 -6.12 -13.24 1.64
N GLN A 8 -6.80 -12.94 2.74
CA GLN A 8 -8.20 -12.55 2.68
C GLN A 8 -8.33 -11.19 1.98
N ARG A 9 -8.81 -11.20 0.73
CA ARG A 9 -9.04 -9.99 -0.06
C ARG A 9 -10.51 -9.62 0.02
N ARG A 10 -10.82 -8.42 0.49
CA ARG A 10 -12.12 -7.81 0.20
C ARG A 10 -12.05 -7.23 -1.20
N LEU A 11 -13.03 -7.58 -2.04
CA LEU A 11 -13.22 -6.89 -3.30
C LEU A 11 -13.47 -5.40 -2.97
N PRO A 12 -12.84 -4.46 -3.69
CA PRO A 12 -13.22 -3.07 -3.61
C PRO A 12 -14.73 -2.96 -3.87
N PRO A 13 -15.46 -2.10 -3.15
CA PRO A 13 -16.84 -1.82 -3.49
C PRO A 13 -16.92 -1.41 -4.95
N ILE A 14 -17.93 -1.92 -5.68
CA ILE A 14 -18.15 -1.57 -7.07
C ILE A 14 -18.34 -0.05 -7.11
N PRO A 15 -17.51 0.70 -7.86
CA PRO A 15 -17.64 2.15 -7.92
C PRO A 15 -19.01 2.50 -8.49
N ASP A 16 -19.71 3.47 -7.87
CA ASP A 16 -20.92 4.05 -8.45
C ASP A 16 -20.61 4.55 -9.87
N ALA A 17 -21.53 4.32 -10.82
CA ALA A 17 -21.33 4.55 -12.26
C ALA A 17 -20.90 5.98 -12.67
N LYS A 18 -20.84 6.92 -11.72
CA LYS A 18 -20.38 8.31 -11.92
C LYS A 18 -18.92 8.57 -11.53
N THR A 19 -18.22 7.60 -10.94
CA THR A 19 -16.84 7.80 -10.44
C THR A 19 -15.88 6.78 -11.04
N ALA A 20 -15.96 6.55 -12.35
CA ALA A 20 -14.81 6.07 -13.11
C ALA A 20 -13.80 7.22 -13.29
N GLN A 21 -13.41 7.89 -12.20
CA GLN A 21 -12.16 8.61 -12.21
C GLN A 21 -11.10 7.53 -12.17
N ASP A 22 -10.41 7.35 -13.30
CA ASP A 22 -9.09 6.75 -13.36
C ASP A 22 -8.38 7.12 -12.06
N GLN A 23 -8.23 6.16 -11.13
CA GLN A 23 -7.55 6.43 -9.86
C GLN A 23 -6.10 6.69 -10.25
N LYS A 24 -5.80 7.96 -10.52
CA LYS A 24 -4.50 8.44 -10.96
C LYS A 24 -3.61 8.43 -9.73
N VAL A 25 -3.25 7.23 -9.30
CA VAL A 25 -2.31 7.01 -8.20
C VAL A 25 -0.97 7.51 -8.72
N ASN A 26 -0.43 8.52 -8.04
CA ASN A 26 0.87 9.06 -8.38
C ASN A 26 1.93 7.96 -8.26
N ARG A 27 2.91 7.90 -9.18
CA ARG A 27 3.92 6.82 -9.18
C ARG A 27 4.69 6.75 -7.85
N ARG A 28 4.90 7.88 -7.18
CA ARG A 28 5.51 7.96 -5.83
C ARG A 28 4.67 7.29 -4.73
N ASN A 29 3.38 7.10 -4.97
CA ASN A 29 2.49 6.46 -4.01
C ASN A 29 2.47 4.92 -4.16
N ILE A 30 3.20 4.34 -5.12
CA ILE A 30 3.19 2.91 -5.38
C ILE A 30 4.51 2.30 -4.95
N ILE A 31 4.44 1.26 -4.12
CA ILE A 31 5.58 0.39 -3.83
C ILE A 31 5.31 -1.02 -4.37
N ILE A 32 6.23 -1.50 -5.21
CA ILE A 32 6.16 -2.85 -5.79
C ILE A 32 6.96 -3.78 -4.89
N VAL A 33 6.29 -4.78 -4.34
CA VAL A 33 6.88 -5.79 -3.48
C VAL A 33 6.97 -7.07 -4.28
N ARG A 34 8.19 -7.52 -4.58
CA ARG A 34 8.42 -8.77 -5.33
C ARG A 34 8.96 -9.82 -4.38
N ILE A 35 8.31 -10.97 -4.32
CA ILE A 35 8.77 -12.13 -3.54
C ILE A 35 9.03 -13.31 -4.47
N ASN A 36 10.01 -14.15 -4.15
CA ASN A 36 10.26 -15.39 -4.85
C ASN A 36 10.10 -16.60 -3.92
N SER A 37 10.15 -17.81 -4.48
CA SER A 37 9.98 -19.07 -3.75
C SER A 37 11.11 -19.41 -2.76
N ALA A 38 12.17 -18.59 -2.69
CA ALA A 38 13.27 -18.74 -1.76
C ALA A 38 13.19 -17.68 -0.63
N ASP A 39 11.99 -17.13 -0.38
CA ASP A 39 11.69 -16.08 0.59
C ASP A 39 12.51 -14.80 0.42
N LYS A 40 13.16 -14.61 -0.74
CA LYS A 40 13.85 -13.36 -1.06
C LYS A 40 12.82 -12.34 -1.51
N LEU A 41 12.87 -11.18 -0.88
CA LEU A 41 11.93 -10.10 -1.11
C LEU A 41 12.65 -8.82 -1.57
N PHE A 42 12.05 -8.15 -2.53
CA PHE A 42 12.43 -6.82 -2.98
C PHE A 42 11.29 -5.86 -2.70
N ALA A 43 11.54 -4.79 -1.96
CA ALA A 43 10.61 -3.67 -1.78
C ALA A 43 11.10 -2.50 -2.66
N GLY A 44 10.42 -2.27 -3.77
CA GLY A 44 10.92 -1.41 -4.84
C GLY A 44 12.18 -1.99 -5.47
N SER A 45 13.29 -1.23 -5.37
CA SER A 45 14.59 -1.62 -5.91
C SER A 45 15.52 -2.29 -4.88
N GLU A 46 15.14 -2.30 -3.60
CA GLU A 46 15.99 -2.80 -2.52
C GLU A 46 15.61 -4.23 -2.12
N ALA A 47 16.61 -5.12 -2.06
CA ALA A 47 16.46 -6.44 -1.47
C ALA A 47 16.41 -6.30 0.06
N MET A 48 15.45 -6.93 0.72
CA MET A 48 15.33 -6.89 2.16
C MET A 48 14.74 -8.17 2.74
N ASP A 49 14.94 -8.37 4.04
CA ASP A 49 14.34 -9.46 4.77
C ASP A 49 12.84 -9.23 5.00
N ILE A 50 12.04 -10.30 4.97
CA ILE A 50 10.59 -10.25 5.19
C ILE A 50 10.23 -9.67 6.56
N SER A 51 11.06 -9.88 7.58
CA SER A 51 10.84 -9.38 8.93
C SER A 51 10.86 -7.85 8.97
N LEU A 52 11.70 -7.24 8.13
CA LEU A 52 11.87 -5.78 8.04
C LEU A 52 10.83 -5.12 7.13
N LEU A 53 10.22 -5.88 6.21
CA LEU A 53 9.24 -5.35 5.26
C LEU A 53 8.08 -4.67 5.97
N LYS A 54 7.59 -5.30 7.05
CA LYS A 54 6.47 -4.78 7.82
C LYS A 54 6.72 -3.37 8.33
N ASP A 55 7.90 -3.13 8.90
CA ASP A 55 8.24 -1.81 9.46
C ASP A 55 8.49 -0.79 8.36
N LYS A 56 9.18 -1.18 7.27
CA LYS A 56 9.37 -0.30 6.10
C LYS A 56 8.06 0.11 5.45
N ILE A 57 7.11 -0.82 5.31
CA ILE A 57 5.79 -0.55 4.73
C ILE A 57 4.96 0.35 5.65
N LYS A 58 5.02 0.14 6.98
CA LYS A 58 4.40 1.04 7.94
C LYS A 58 4.96 2.46 7.83
N GLU A 59 6.28 2.60 7.75
CA GLU A 59 6.91 3.90 7.57
C GLU A 59 6.52 4.55 6.25
N PHE A 60 6.51 3.78 5.16
CA PHE A 60 6.05 4.23 3.85
C PHE A 60 4.62 4.76 3.90
N LEU A 61 3.67 3.97 4.43
CA LEU A 61 2.27 4.39 4.55
C LEU A 61 2.11 5.57 5.50
N THR A 62 2.81 5.56 6.64
CA THR A 62 2.67 6.58 7.67
C THR A 62 3.36 7.87 7.27
N ASN A 63 4.34 7.85 6.35
CA ASN A 63 5.16 8.99 5.91
C ASN A 63 5.31 10.07 7.00
N PRO A 64 5.93 9.75 8.15
CA PRO A 64 5.96 10.65 9.31
C PRO A 64 6.80 11.90 9.05
N THR A 65 7.84 11.78 8.23
CA THR A 65 8.77 12.86 7.86
C THR A 65 8.25 13.72 6.71
N ASN A 66 7.09 13.39 6.13
CA ASN A 66 6.54 14.05 4.95
C ASN A 66 7.55 14.11 3.79
N ASP A 67 8.29 13.03 3.60
CA ASP A 67 9.32 12.95 2.58
C ASP A 67 8.69 13.00 1.17
N PRO A 68 9.26 13.79 0.24
CA PRO A 68 8.71 13.92 -1.11
C PRO A 68 8.81 12.63 -1.95
N ASN A 69 9.65 11.67 -1.55
CA ASN A 69 9.77 10.36 -2.20
C ASN A 69 8.78 9.33 -1.62
N LEU A 70 8.05 9.67 -0.57
CA LEU A 70 7.06 8.83 0.11
C LEU A 70 5.63 9.20 -0.33
N PRO A 71 4.64 8.30 -0.08
CA PRO A 71 3.28 8.50 -0.55
C PRO A 71 2.63 9.72 0.09
N GLU A 72 1.79 10.37 -0.70
CA GLU A 72 0.96 11.48 -0.25
C GLU A 72 -0.13 11.00 0.71
N LYS A 73 -0.53 11.89 1.61
CA LYS A 73 -1.70 11.72 2.46
C LYS A 73 -2.81 12.64 1.97
N GLU A 74 -4.02 12.12 1.90
CA GLU A 74 -5.20 12.91 1.59
C GLU A 74 -6.12 12.96 2.82
N GLU A 75 -6.75 14.10 3.01
CA GLU A 75 -7.77 14.29 4.03
C GLU A 75 -9.07 13.68 3.51
N LYS A 76 -9.47 12.55 4.10
CA LYS A 76 -10.70 11.85 3.76
C LYS A 76 -11.66 11.94 4.92
N GLU A 77 -12.88 12.37 4.62
CA GLU A 77 -13.98 12.36 5.58
C GLU A 77 -14.50 10.94 5.73
N ILE A 78 -14.35 10.38 6.93
CA ILE A 78 -14.88 9.06 7.29
C ILE A 78 -15.75 9.29 8.53
N GLU A 79 -17.05 8.99 8.42
CA GLU A 79 -18.01 9.11 9.52
C GLU A 79 -18.04 10.52 10.17
N GLY A 80 -17.97 11.57 9.35
CA GLY A 80 -18.05 12.96 9.81
C GLY A 80 -16.79 13.49 10.50
N LYS A 81 -15.68 12.74 10.45
CA LYS A 81 -14.36 13.17 10.93
C LYS A 81 -13.35 13.15 9.79
N ILE A 82 -12.50 14.19 9.75
CA ILE A 82 -11.42 14.29 8.77
C ILE A 82 -10.23 13.45 9.25
N TYR A 83 -9.89 12.40 8.51
CA TYR A 83 -8.71 11.59 8.75
C TYR A 83 -7.71 11.78 7.62
N LYS A 84 -6.43 11.93 7.98
CA LYS A 84 -5.33 11.89 7.01
C LYS A 84 -5.05 10.44 6.65
N VAL A 85 -5.56 10.00 5.51
CA VAL A 85 -5.36 8.66 4.98
C VAL A 85 -4.21 8.66 3.97
N SER A 86 -3.35 7.65 4.05
CA SER A 86 -2.27 7.49 3.06
C SER A 86 -2.85 7.04 1.72
N LYS A 87 -2.41 7.67 0.63
CA LYS A 87 -2.66 7.21 -0.74
C LYS A 87 -1.68 6.11 -1.17
N GLY A 88 -0.84 5.62 -0.26
CA GLY A 88 0.12 4.56 -0.54
C GLY A 88 -0.58 3.26 -0.98
N VAL A 89 -0.19 2.75 -2.14
CA VAL A 89 -0.66 1.48 -2.69
C VAL A 89 0.50 0.49 -2.70
N ILE A 90 0.25 -0.69 -2.13
CA ILE A 90 1.21 -1.79 -2.12
C ILE A 90 0.79 -2.76 -3.20
N SER A 91 1.62 -2.90 -4.22
CA SER A 91 1.43 -3.93 -5.24
C SER A 91 2.34 -5.11 -4.92
N LEU A 92 1.75 -6.30 -4.85
CA LEU A 92 2.44 -7.59 -4.79
C LEU A 92 2.49 -8.24 -6.18
#